data_AF-A0A6I3KP19-F1
#
_entry.id   AF-A0A6I3KP19-F1
#
_cell.length_a   1.000
_cell.length_b   1.000
_cell.length_c   1.000
_cell.angle_alpha   90.00
_cell.angle_beta   90.00
_cell.angle_gamma   90.00
#
_symmetry.space_group_name_H-M   'P 1'
#
loop_
_entity.id
_entity.type
_entity.pdbx_description
1 polymer ?
#
loop_
_entity_poly.entity_id
_entity_poly.type
_entity_poly.pdbx_seq_one_letter_code
_entity_poly.pdbx_strand_id
1 'polypeptide(L)'
;MFAFRTAALVAATLSTGLIAGVFYAYATSVMTALGQSDDRTFIDVMQKINVVIINPWFMIGFMGTVGFTVLAAALHLGKDTRTTLFWIGVALVLNMIAFGVTSGLNVPLNNQLANAGDVGRIGDLATVRSQFESSWVAWNIVRAVIHTLAFLVLMGALFVAGVQHARATATAATAVTAASDGPGFPQSPGAFSAPVATWSAPARQQFAPQSGFTSGRQ
;
A
#
# COMPACT_ATOMS: atom_id res chain seq x y z
N MET A 1 -12.86 -5.22 4.57
CA MET A 1 -11.58 -5.11 5.31
C MET A 1 -10.37 -5.58 4.52
N PHE A 2 -10.39 -6.78 3.90
CA PHE A 2 -9.24 -7.30 3.14
C PHE A 2 -8.78 -6.37 1.99
N ALA A 3 -9.71 -5.89 1.16
CA ALA A 3 -9.37 -4.98 0.05
C ALA A 3 -8.63 -3.71 0.52
N PHE A 4 -9.06 -3.08 1.62
CA PHE A 4 -8.41 -1.90 2.18
C PHE A 4 -7.00 -2.19 2.73
N ARG A 5 -6.83 -3.33 3.42
CA ARG A 5 -5.51 -3.81 3.89
C ARG A 5 -4.53 -3.98 2.72
N THR A 6 -4.98 -4.68 1.68
CA THR A 6 -4.18 -4.93 0.48
C THR A 6 -3.87 -3.63 -0.25
N ALA A 7 -4.84 -2.73 -0.43
CA ALA A 7 -4.63 -1.44 -1.08
C ALA A 7 -3.59 -0.59 -0.35
N ALA A 8 -3.66 -0.50 0.98
CA ALA A 8 -2.67 0.23 1.77
C ALA A 8 -1.27 -0.38 1.65
N LEU A 9 -1.16 -1.71 1.66
CA LEU A 9 0.12 -2.42 1.53
C LEU A 9 0.72 -2.26 0.12
N VAL A 10 -0.11 -2.27 -0.92
CA VAL A 10 0.30 -1.98 -2.30
C VAL A 10 0.77 -0.52 -2.41
N ALA A 11 0.05 0.43 -1.82
CA ALA A 11 0.46 1.84 -1.83
C ALA A 11 1.82 2.04 -1.13
N ALA A 12 2.04 1.39 0.01
CA ALA A 12 3.32 1.39 0.73
C ALA A 12 4.46 0.76 -0.09
N THR A 13 4.18 -0.35 -0.76
CA THR A 13 5.15 -1.06 -1.60
C THR A 13 5.53 -0.20 -2.81
N LEU A 14 4.54 0.37 -3.49
CA LEU A 14 4.76 1.20 -4.67
C LEU A 14 5.53 2.48 -4.33
N SER A 15 5.13 3.20 -3.28
CA SER A 15 5.83 4.42 -2.85
C SER A 15 7.29 4.13 -2.48
N THR A 16 7.54 3.06 -1.70
CA THR A 16 8.89 2.64 -1.31
C THR A 16 9.72 2.21 -2.51
N GLY A 17 9.14 1.46 -3.45
CA GLY A 17 9.83 1.02 -4.67
C GLY A 17 10.20 2.17 -5.60
N LEU A 18 9.31 3.14 -5.80
CA LEU A 18 9.61 4.34 -6.59
C LEU A 18 10.76 5.14 -5.98
N ILE A 19 10.77 5.32 -4.66
CA ILE A 19 11.81 6.06 -3.95
C ILE A 19 13.14 5.31 -3.92
N ALA A 20 13.12 3.99 -3.72
CA ALA A 20 14.30 3.15 -3.89
C ALA A 20 14.89 3.32 -5.30
N GLY A 21 14.04 3.30 -6.34
CA GLY A 21 14.44 3.51 -7.73
C GLY A 21 15.07 4.88 -7.98
N VAL A 22 14.53 5.96 -7.41
CA VAL A 22 15.11 7.31 -7.51
C VAL A 22 16.52 7.33 -6.92
N PHE A 23 16.71 6.86 -5.68
CA PHE A 23 18.03 6.89 -5.05
C PHE A 23 19.03 5.96 -5.73
N TYR A 24 18.57 4.80 -6.20
CA TYR A 24 19.37 3.88 -7.01
C TYR A 24 19.83 4.52 -8.33
N ALA A 25 18.95 5.22 -9.05
CA ALA A 25 19.31 5.93 -10.27
C ALA A 25 20.37 7.01 -9.99
N TYR A 26 20.25 7.74 -8.88
CA TYR A 26 21.26 8.70 -8.46
C TYR A 26 22.62 8.05 -8.15
N ALA A 27 22.61 6.89 -7.50
CA ALA A 27 23.82 6.15 -7.14
C ALA A 27 24.54 5.55 -8.36
N THR A 28 23.80 5.13 -9.39
CA THR A 28 24.35 4.36 -10.51
C THR A 28 24.65 5.20 -11.74
N SER A 29 23.82 6.18 -12.08
CA SER A 29 23.96 6.94 -13.32
C SER A 29 24.05 8.44 -13.11
N VAL A 30 23.14 9.07 -12.36
CA VAL A 30 23.05 10.55 -12.31
C VAL A 30 24.32 11.17 -11.70
N MET A 31 24.72 10.73 -10.50
CA MET A 31 25.92 11.29 -9.86
C MET A 31 27.20 10.85 -10.57
N THR A 32 27.21 9.66 -11.18
CA THR A 32 28.34 9.19 -12.00
C THR A 32 28.55 10.07 -13.23
N ALA A 33 27.47 10.52 -13.88
CA ALA A 33 27.54 11.41 -15.03
C ALA A 33 27.91 12.84 -14.62
N LEU A 34 27.30 13.37 -13.55
CA LEU A 34 27.66 14.67 -13.01
C LEU A 34 29.11 14.71 -12.52
N GLY A 35 29.60 13.61 -11.95
CA GLY A 35 30.99 13.43 -11.52
C GLY A 35 32.01 13.70 -12.64
N GLN A 36 31.64 13.44 -13.89
CA GLN A 36 32.48 13.66 -15.07
C GLN A 36 32.39 15.08 -15.63
N SER A 37 31.50 15.92 -15.10
CA SER A 37 31.37 17.33 -15.48
C SER A 37 32.35 18.20 -14.68
N ASP A 38 32.61 19.42 -15.17
CA ASP A 38 33.34 20.43 -14.42
C ASP A 38 32.56 20.91 -13.17
N ASP A 39 33.26 21.54 -12.22
CA ASP A 39 32.70 21.94 -10.92
C ASP A 39 31.55 22.94 -11.04
N ARG A 40 31.63 23.85 -12.02
CA ARG A 40 30.58 24.84 -12.26
C ARG A 40 29.30 24.12 -12.67
N THR A 41 29.41 23.23 -13.66
CA THR A 41 28.27 22.44 -14.16
C THR A 41 27.69 21.54 -13.07
N PHE A 42 28.54 20.85 -12.30
CA PHE A 42 28.10 20.00 -11.19
C PHE A 42 27.27 20.80 -10.17
N ILE A 43 27.82 21.93 -9.68
CA ILE A 43 27.17 22.75 -8.65
C ILE A 43 25.86 23.34 -9.17
N ASP A 44 25.88 23.92 -10.38
CA ASP A 44 24.70 24.53 -10.99
C ASP A 44 23.56 23.51 -11.13
N VAL A 45 23.85 22.31 -11.66
CA VAL A 45 22.84 21.26 -11.83
C VAL A 45 22.36 20.74 -10.49
N MET A 46 23.25 20.49 -9.52
CA MET A 46 22.83 20.00 -8.20
C MET A 46 22.00 21.03 -7.41
N GLN A 47 22.33 22.32 -7.49
CA GLN A 47 21.52 23.37 -6.89
C GLN A 47 20.11 23.41 -7.52
N LYS A 48 20.01 23.29 -8.85
CA LYS A 48 18.71 23.22 -9.55
C LYS A 48 17.93 21.96 -9.17
N ILE A 49 18.58 20.81 -9.11
CA ILE A 49 18.00 19.53 -8.68
C ILE A 49 17.38 19.66 -7.28
N ASN A 50 18.11 20.27 -6.34
CA ASN A 50 17.63 20.46 -4.96
C ASN A 50 16.31 21.24 -4.89
N VAL A 51 16.05 22.13 -5.85
CA VAL A 51 14.80 22.87 -5.95
C VAL A 51 13.72 22.03 -6.64
N VAL A 52 13.98 21.48 -7.82
CA VAL A 52 12.94 20.81 -8.64
C VAL A 52 12.49 19.46 -8.08
N ILE A 53 13.33 18.80 -7.27
CA ILE A 53 12.98 17.52 -6.64
C ILE A 53 11.88 17.67 -5.59
N ILE A 54 11.73 18.86 -4.99
CA ILE A 54 10.67 19.17 -4.02
C ILE A 54 9.39 19.53 -4.78
N ASN A 55 8.77 18.52 -5.38
CA ASN A 55 7.49 18.65 -6.08
C ASN A 55 6.44 17.68 -5.48
N PRO A 56 5.14 17.92 -5.74
CA PRO A 56 4.07 17.11 -5.14
C PRO A 56 4.20 15.61 -5.40
N TRP A 57 4.62 15.19 -6.59
CA TRP A 57 4.74 13.77 -6.94
C TRP A 57 5.84 13.07 -6.17
N PHE A 58 7.01 13.70 -6.09
CA PHE A 58 8.10 13.19 -5.27
C PHE A 58 7.71 13.18 -3.78
N MET A 59 7.05 14.23 -3.29
CA MET A 59 6.59 14.31 -1.90
C MET A 59 5.56 13.24 -1.54
N ILE A 60 4.60 12.95 -2.44
CA ILE A 60 3.63 11.86 -2.24
C ILE A 60 4.35 10.51 -2.15
N GLY A 61 5.31 10.24 -3.04
CA GLY A 61 6.11 9.01 -2.98
C GLY A 61 6.97 8.95 -1.71
N PHE A 62 7.70 10.01 -1.41
CA PHE A 62 8.68 10.06 -0.33
C PHE A 62 8.01 10.01 1.05
N MET A 63 7.02 10.86 1.30
CA MET A 63 6.21 10.79 2.53
C MET A 63 5.39 9.50 2.57
N GLY A 64 4.94 9.02 1.41
CA GLY A 64 4.19 7.78 1.27
C GLY A 64 4.97 6.54 1.72
N THR A 65 6.30 6.54 1.68
CA THR A 65 7.11 5.42 2.20
C THR A 65 6.85 5.17 3.68
N VAL A 66 6.66 6.23 4.47
CA VAL A 66 6.33 6.14 5.90
C VAL A 66 4.82 6.12 6.09
N GLY A 67 4.10 7.09 5.51
CA GLY A 67 2.66 7.29 5.73
C GLY A 67 1.81 6.08 5.31
N PHE A 68 2.03 5.52 4.12
CA PHE A 68 1.27 4.34 3.69
C PHE A 68 1.69 3.08 4.45
N THR A 69 2.96 2.97 4.87
CA THR A 69 3.42 1.85 5.69
C THR A 69 2.80 1.89 7.09
N VAL A 70 2.66 3.07 7.70
CA VAL A 70 1.92 3.26 8.96
C VAL A 70 0.45 2.89 8.79
N LEU A 71 -0.19 3.36 7.71
CA LEU A 71 -1.58 2.99 7.41
C LEU A 71 -1.73 1.47 7.24
N ALA A 72 -0.83 0.83 6.50
CA ALA A 72 -0.81 -0.61 6.33
C ALA A 72 -0.65 -1.33 7.68
N ALA A 73 0.25 -0.86 8.56
CA ALA A 73 0.43 -1.42 9.90
C ALA A 73 -0.84 -1.30 10.75
N ALA A 74 -1.46 -0.11 10.77
CA ALA A 74 -2.69 0.15 11.51
C ALA A 74 -3.83 -0.78 11.07
N LEU A 75 -3.98 -1.01 9.75
CA LEU A 75 -4.99 -1.91 9.21
C LEU A 75 -4.71 -3.41 9.52
N HIS A 76 -3.47 -3.77 9.90
CA HIS A 76 -3.03 -5.15 10.20
C HIS A 76 -2.83 -5.45 11.70
N LEU A 77 -3.36 -4.63 12.63
CA LEU A 77 -3.24 -4.85 14.08
C LEU A 77 -3.94 -6.11 14.64
N GLY A 78 -4.73 -6.82 13.82
CA GLY A 78 -5.45 -8.03 14.23
C GLY A 78 -4.54 -9.23 14.53
N LYS A 79 -5.02 -10.16 15.38
CA LYS A 79 -4.27 -11.38 15.76
C LYS A 79 -3.97 -12.26 14.54
N ASP A 80 -4.92 -12.37 13.61
CA ASP A 80 -4.81 -13.23 12.42
C ASP A 80 -3.79 -12.71 11.40
N THR A 81 -3.39 -11.44 11.52
CA THR A 81 -2.45 -10.77 10.60
C THR A 81 -1.09 -10.49 11.23
N ARG A 82 -0.79 -11.10 12.40
CA ARG A 82 0.44 -10.84 13.17
C ARG A 82 1.73 -11.03 12.37
N THR A 83 1.82 -12.08 11.55
CA THR A 83 3.00 -12.28 10.69
C THR A 83 3.15 -11.15 9.69
N THR A 84 2.12 -10.83 8.91
CA THR A 84 2.12 -9.70 7.97
C THR A 84 2.50 -8.38 8.67
N LEU A 85 1.93 -8.13 9.85
CA LEU A 85 2.24 -6.94 10.66
C LEU A 85 3.72 -6.86 11.04
N PHE A 86 4.35 -7.99 11.38
CA PHE A 86 5.79 -8.02 11.68
C PHE A 86 6.63 -7.57 10.47
N TRP A 87 6.33 -8.07 9.27
CA TRP A 87 7.02 -7.64 8.05
C TRP A 87 6.82 -6.15 7.76
N ILE A 88 5.58 -5.65 7.89
CA ILE A 88 5.28 -4.21 7.75
C ILE A 88 6.08 -3.38 8.77
N GLY A 89 6.17 -3.85 10.01
CA GLY A 89 6.94 -3.18 11.07
C GLY A 89 8.44 -3.08 10.75
N VAL A 90 9.05 -4.16 10.25
CA VAL A 90 10.45 -4.14 9.80
C VAL A 90 10.65 -3.13 8.67
N ALA A 91 9.77 -3.15 7.65
CA ALA A 91 9.84 -2.19 6.56
C ALA A 91 9.66 -0.73 7.02
N LEU A 92 8.76 -0.50 7.99
CA LEU A 92 8.54 0.83 8.56
C LEU A 92 9.81 1.35 9.24
N VAL A 93 10.49 0.52 10.03
CA VAL A 93 11.74 0.89 10.68
C VAL A 93 12.81 1.24 9.64
N LEU A 94 12.96 0.43 8.59
CA LEU A 94 13.92 0.71 7.52
C LEU A 94 13.60 2.04 6.81
N ASN A 95 12.34 2.28 6.45
CA ASN A 95 11.93 3.54 5.83
C ASN A 95 12.17 4.75 6.76
N MET A 96 11.93 4.60 8.07
CA MET A 96 12.22 5.65 9.05
C MET A 96 13.73 5.93 9.18
N ILE A 97 14.59 4.90 9.13
CA ILE A 97 16.04 5.09 9.13
C ILE A 97 16.47 5.85 7.87
N ALA A 98 16.02 5.45 6.68
CA ALA A 98 16.34 6.15 5.43
C ALA A 98 15.82 7.59 5.40
N PHE A 99 14.66 7.83 5.99
CA PHE A 99 14.13 9.18 6.20
C PHE A 99 15.05 10.02 7.10
N GLY A 100 15.51 9.44 8.22
CA GLY A 100 16.48 10.08 9.11
C GLY A 100 17.82 10.39 8.45
N VAL A 101 18.33 9.50 7.59
CA VAL A 101 19.52 9.78 6.77
C VAL A 101 19.25 10.96 5.83
N THR A 102 18.08 11.02 5.21
CA THR A 102 17.72 12.13 4.32
C THR A 102 17.68 13.46 5.07
N SER A 103 16.93 13.54 6.16
CA SER A 103 16.74 14.79 6.90
C SER A 103 17.97 15.22 7.69
N GLY A 104 18.74 14.27 8.22
CA GLY A 104 19.90 14.53 9.08
C GLY A 104 21.23 14.67 8.35
N LEU A 105 21.35 14.16 7.11
CA LEU A 105 22.64 14.13 6.39
C LEU A 105 22.52 14.74 5.00
N ASN A 106 21.64 14.23 4.13
CA ASN A 106 21.53 14.75 2.76
C ASN A 106 20.93 16.16 2.69
N VAL A 107 19.90 16.46 3.47
CA VAL A 107 19.28 17.81 3.49
C VAL A 107 20.27 18.87 4.00
N PRO A 108 21.02 18.66 5.09
CA PRO A 108 22.07 19.60 5.49
C PRO A 108 23.12 19.84 4.41
N LEU A 109 23.58 18.80 3.72
CA LEU A 109 24.51 18.94 2.60
C LEU A 109 23.88 19.76 1.44
N ASN A 110 22.61 19.50 1.12
CA ASN A 110 21.88 20.26 0.11
C ASN A 110 21.76 21.75 0.47
N ASN A 111 21.49 22.03 1.75
CA ASN A 111 21.40 23.40 2.25
C ASN A 111 22.76 24.10 2.22
N GLN A 112 23.85 23.40 2.56
CA GLN A 112 25.20 23.95 2.43
C GLN A 112 25.54 24.30 0.98
N LEU A 113 25.21 23.42 0.03
CA LEU A 113 25.42 23.68 -1.39
C LEU A 113 24.59 24.86 -1.90
N ALA A 114 23.33 25.00 -1.44
CA ALA A 114 22.49 26.15 -1.77
C ALA A 114 23.04 27.46 -1.17
N ASN A 115 23.55 27.40 0.06
CA ASN A 115 24.11 28.55 0.78
C ASN A 115 25.47 29.03 0.22
N ALA A 116 26.13 28.23 -0.62
CA ALA A 116 27.30 28.67 -1.38
C ALA A 116 26.98 29.82 -2.35
N GLY A 117 25.70 30.02 -2.68
CA GLY A 117 25.20 31.14 -3.48
C GLY A 117 25.19 30.85 -4.98
N ASP A 118 25.01 31.93 -5.77
CA ASP A 118 24.99 31.86 -7.23
C ASP A 118 26.33 31.34 -7.75
N VAL A 119 26.28 30.24 -8.51
CA VAL A 119 27.45 29.60 -9.15
C VAL A 119 28.29 30.57 -10.01
N GLY A 120 27.70 31.64 -10.53
CA GLY A 120 28.40 32.72 -11.24
C GLY A 120 29.32 33.58 -10.36
N ARG A 121 29.13 33.54 -9.04
CA ARG A 121 29.80 34.40 -8.06
C ARG A 121 30.65 33.65 -7.04
N ILE A 122 30.64 32.32 -7.08
CA ILE A 122 31.47 31.48 -6.20
C ILE A 122 32.93 31.60 -6.64
N GLY A 123 33.80 32.02 -5.72
CA GLY A 123 35.24 32.20 -5.97
C GLY A 123 36.02 30.88 -6.07
N ASP A 124 35.63 29.86 -5.30
CA ASP A 124 36.28 28.54 -5.28
C ASP A 124 35.24 27.40 -5.38
N LEU A 125 34.92 27.03 -6.62
CA LEU A 125 33.98 25.96 -6.93
C LEU A 125 34.52 24.57 -6.52
N ALA A 126 35.82 24.36 -6.63
CA ALA A 126 36.46 23.07 -6.33
C ALA A 126 36.31 22.73 -4.84
N THR A 127 36.54 23.70 -3.96
CA THR A 127 36.34 23.51 -2.52
C THR A 127 34.88 23.20 -2.19
N VAL A 128 33.92 23.96 -2.76
CA VAL A 128 32.48 23.72 -2.52
C VAL A 128 32.08 22.31 -2.96
N ARG A 129 32.53 21.88 -4.15
CA ARG A 129 32.25 20.52 -4.65
C ARG A 129 32.85 19.45 -3.77
N SER A 130 34.12 19.60 -3.37
CA SER A 130 34.83 18.61 -2.54
C SER A 130 34.17 18.37 -1.18
N GLN A 131 33.55 19.40 -0.60
CA GLN A 131 32.82 19.31 0.68
C GLN A 131 31.45 18.63 0.54
N PHE A 132 30.90 18.58 -0.68
CA PHE A 132 29.56 18.08 -0.96
C PHE A 132 29.55 16.67 -1.57
N GLU A 133 30.21 16.48 -2.72
CA GLU A 133 29.95 15.36 -3.63
C GLU A 133 30.14 13.99 -2.98
N SER A 134 31.33 13.73 -2.43
CA SER A 134 31.67 12.40 -1.89
C SER A 134 30.75 12.00 -0.73
N SER A 135 30.53 12.92 0.21
CA SER A 135 29.63 12.73 1.36
C SER A 135 28.19 12.52 0.90
N TRP A 136 27.72 13.34 -0.05
CA TRP A 136 26.35 13.25 -0.55
C TRP A 136 26.10 11.92 -1.26
N VAL A 137 27.03 11.49 -2.12
CA VAL A 137 26.94 10.22 -2.85
C VAL A 137 26.93 9.04 -1.89
N ALA A 138 27.83 9.02 -0.89
CA ALA A 138 27.89 7.96 0.10
C ALA A 138 26.54 7.80 0.84
N TRP A 139 25.98 8.91 1.34
CA TRP A 139 24.68 8.86 2.03
C TRP A 139 23.52 8.55 1.08
N ASN A 140 23.59 8.96 -0.18
CA ASN A 140 22.61 8.55 -1.18
C ASN A 140 22.63 7.03 -1.43
N ILE A 141 23.80 6.40 -1.49
CA ILE A 141 23.94 4.94 -1.61
C ILE A 141 23.31 4.26 -0.40
N VAL A 142 23.57 4.75 0.82
CA VAL A 142 22.94 4.22 2.04
C VAL A 142 21.42 4.29 1.94
N ARG A 143 20.85 5.43 1.51
CA ARG A 143 19.40 5.56 1.30
C ARG A 143 18.87 4.58 0.26
N ALA A 144 19.57 4.42 -0.86
CA ALA A 144 19.19 3.47 -1.92
C ALA A 144 19.11 2.05 -1.36
N VAL A 145 20.16 1.59 -0.66
CA VAL A 145 20.21 0.26 -0.06
C VAL A 145 19.07 0.07 0.94
N ILE A 146 18.88 1.00 1.88
CA ILE A 146 17.88 0.84 2.95
C ILE A 146 16.45 0.84 2.36
N HIS A 147 16.13 1.72 1.41
CA HIS A 147 14.83 1.71 0.76
C HIS A 147 14.63 0.47 -0.13
N THR A 148 15.66 -0.03 -0.82
CA THR A 148 15.57 -1.30 -1.55
C THR A 148 15.29 -2.47 -0.61
N LEU A 149 15.95 -2.53 0.55
CA LEU A 149 15.65 -3.54 1.56
C LEU A 149 14.22 -3.40 2.10
N ALA A 150 13.77 -2.18 2.41
CA ALA A 150 12.39 -1.92 2.84
C ALA A 150 11.37 -2.37 1.77
N PHE A 151 11.65 -2.10 0.49
CA PHE A 151 10.85 -2.54 -0.64
C PHE A 151 10.75 -4.08 -0.71
N LEU A 152 11.88 -4.78 -0.60
CA LEU A 152 11.90 -6.26 -0.58
C LEU A 152 11.11 -6.82 0.60
N VAL A 153 11.22 -6.21 1.79
CA VAL A 153 10.45 -6.60 2.97
C VAL A 153 8.94 -6.37 2.75
N LEU A 154 8.53 -5.28 2.10
CA LEU A 154 7.12 -5.03 1.75
C LEU A 154 6.59 -5.99 0.69
N MET A 155 7.41 -6.39 -0.29
CA MET A 155 7.06 -7.47 -1.21
C MET A 155 6.83 -8.79 -0.45
N GLY A 156 7.68 -9.10 0.53
CA GLY A 156 7.48 -10.22 1.45
C GLY A 156 6.18 -10.11 2.25
N ALA A 157 5.85 -8.91 2.75
CA ALA A 157 4.59 -8.65 3.44
C ALA A 157 3.37 -8.92 2.53
N LEU A 158 3.40 -8.48 1.26
CA LEU A 158 2.34 -8.75 0.28
C LEU A 158 2.16 -10.25 0.05
N PHE A 159 3.27 -10.97 -0.14
CA PHE A 159 3.25 -12.41 -0.33
C PHE A 159 2.64 -13.13 0.88
N VAL A 160 3.11 -12.80 2.09
CA VAL A 160 2.59 -13.39 3.35
C VAL A 160 1.11 -13.08 3.55
N ALA A 161 0.68 -11.85 3.27
CA ALA A 161 -0.73 -11.45 3.35
C ALA A 161 -1.61 -12.29 2.40
N GLY A 162 -1.13 -12.53 1.17
CA GLY A 162 -1.81 -13.39 0.20
C GLY A 162 -1.94 -14.84 0.67
N VAL A 163 -0.85 -15.41 1.20
CA VAL A 163 -0.86 -16.78 1.75
C VAL A 163 -1.80 -16.91 2.95
N GLN A 164 -1.80 -15.93 3.87
CA GLN A 164 -2.71 -15.92 5.01
C GLN A 164 -4.17 -15.86 4.57
N HIS A 165 -4.48 -15.02 3.57
CA HIS A 165 -5.84 -14.92 3.04
C HIS A 165 -6.31 -16.23 2.40
N ALA A 166 -5.46 -16.86 1.58
CA ALA A 166 -5.79 -18.15 0.96
C ALA A 166 -6.07 -19.25 2.00
N ARG A 167 -5.25 -19.34 3.05
CA ARG A 167 -5.44 -20.31 4.15
C ARG A 167 -6.73 -20.05 4.94
N ALA A 168 -7.04 -18.80 5.22
CA ALA A 168 -8.28 -18.44 5.92
C ALA A 168 -9.52 -18.81 5.10
N THR A 169 -9.51 -18.55 3.79
CA THR A 169 -10.60 -18.93 2.88
C THR A 169 -10.76 -20.44 2.76
N ALA A 170 -9.65 -21.20 2.65
CA ALA A 170 -9.70 -22.65 2.61
C ALA A 170 -10.28 -23.25 3.91
N THR A 171 -9.84 -22.73 5.07
CA THR A 171 -10.35 -23.16 6.38
C THR A 171 -11.85 -22.90 6.52
N ALA A 172 -12.32 -21.72 6.07
CA ALA A 172 -13.73 -21.39 6.07
C ALA A 172 -14.54 -22.31 5.14
N ALA A 173 -14.03 -22.63 3.95
CA ALA A 173 -14.68 -23.57 3.03
C ALA A 173 -14.80 -24.97 3.64
N THR A 174 -13.73 -25.50 4.25
CA THR A 174 -13.76 -26.80 4.95
C THR A 174 -14.75 -26.80 6.12
N ALA A 175 -14.83 -25.71 6.89
CA ALA A 175 -15.79 -25.60 7.99
C ALA A 175 -17.25 -25.59 7.50
N VAL A 176 -17.53 -24.95 6.36
CA VAL A 176 -18.86 -24.96 5.74
C VAL A 176 -19.22 -26.38 5.27
N THR A 177 -18.30 -27.09 4.63
CA THR A 177 -18.52 -28.50 4.22
C THR A 177 -18.72 -29.42 5.42
N ALA A 178 -17.92 -29.28 6.48
CA ALA A 178 -18.09 -30.08 7.69
C ALA A 178 -19.43 -29.80 8.40
N ALA A 179 -19.94 -28.56 8.33
CA ALA A 179 -21.25 -28.21 8.86
C ALA A 179 -22.41 -28.77 8.02
N SER A 180 -22.24 -28.92 6.70
CA SER A 180 -23.23 -29.59 5.84
C SER A 180 -23.23 -31.11 5.98
N ASP A 181 -22.07 -31.70 6.33
CA ASP A 181 -21.88 -33.15 6.46
C ASP A 181 -22.00 -33.67 7.90
N GLY A 182 -22.14 -32.79 8.90
CA GLY A 182 -22.45 -33.17 10.27
C GLY A 182 -23.79 -33.92 10.35
N PRO A 183 -24.00 -34.82 11.32
CA PRO A 183 -25.19 -35.65 11.37
C PRO A 183 -26.41 -34.75 11.31
N GLY A 184 -27.11 -34.77 10.17
CA GLY A 184 -28.39 -34.12 10.04
C GLY A 184 -29.22 -34.52 11.25
N PHE A 185 -29.94 -33.57 11.85
CA PHE A 185 -30.98 -33.89 12.83
C PHE A 185 -31.63 -35.20 12.40
N PRO A 186 -31.61 -36.25 13.24
CA PRO A 186 -32.05 -37.56 12.79
C PRO A 186 -33.44 -37.40 12.17
N GLN A 187 -33.52 -37.51 10.85
CA GLN A 187 -34.77 -37.76 10.18
C GLN A 187 -35.10 -39.19 10.54
N SER A 188 -35.63 -39.38 11.75
CA SER A 188 -36.16 -40.66 12.18
C SER A 188 -37.16 -41.10 11.11
N PRO A 189 -36.94 -42.22 10.40
CA PRO A 189 -37.97 -42.82 9.57
C PRO A 189 -38.94 -43.46 10.54
N GLY A 190 -39.89 -42.66 11.06
CA GLY A 190 -40.72 -43.07 12.18
C GLY A 190 -41.96 -42.21 12.33
N ALA A 191 -43.02 -42.63 11.65
CA ALA A 191 -44.39 -42.59 12.13
C ALA A 191 -44.93 -41.25 12.68
N PHE A 192 -45.01 -40.24 11.83
CA PHE A 192 -46.17 -39.34 11.88
C PHE A 192 -46.95 -39.49 10.59
N SER A 193 -47.92 -40.40 10.61
CA SER A 193 -49.05 -40.30 9.69
C SER A 193 -49.69 -38.93 9.96
N ALA A 194 -49.46 -37.96 9.07
CA ALA A 194 -50.32 -36.80 9.04
C ALA A 194 -51.76 -37.33 8.91
N PRO A 195 -52.73 -36.90 9.74
CA PRO A 195 -54.11 -37.24 9.46
C PRO A 195 -54.38 -36.72 8.06
N VAL A 196 -54.69 -37.63 7.13
CA VAL A 196 -55.28 -37.27 5.85
C VAL A 196 -56.64 -36.70 6.20
N ALA A 197 -56.68 -35.40 6.50
CA ALA A 197 -57.90 -34.65 6.47
C ALA A 197 -58.36 -34.73 5.01
N THR A 198 -59.32 -35.62 4.74
CA THR A 198 -60.06 -35.64 3.49
C THR A 198 -60.74 -34.29 3.37
N TRP A 199 -60.07 -33.34 2.74
CA TRP A 199 -60.67 -32.08 2.36
C TRP A 199 -61.63 -32.37 1.22
N SER A 200 -62.92 -32.45 1.53
CA SER A 200 -64.00 -32.40 0.56
C SER A 200 -64.19 -30.94 0.14
N ALA A 201 -63.86 -30.63 -1.11
CA ALA A 201 -64.16 -29.35 -1.71
C ALA A 201 -65.68 -29.09 -1.61
N PRO A 202 -66.15 -27.96 -1.04
CA PRO A 202 -67.55 -27.58 -1.17
C PRO A 202 -67.86 -27.31 -2.65
N ALA A 203 -69.05 -27.74 -3.08
CA ALA A 203 -69.54 -27.54 -4.44
C ALA A 203 -69.40 -26.08 -4.86
N ARG A 204 -68.89 -25.84 -6.09
CA ARG A 204 -68.84 -24.51 -6.73
C ARG A 204 -70.22 -23.85 -6.60
N GLN A 205 -70.34 -22.87 -5.72
CA GLN A 205 -71.43 -21.90 -5.80
C GLN A 205 -71.22 -21.13 -7.11
N GLN A 206 -72.08 -21.41 -8.08
CA GLN A 206 -72.20 -20.60 -9.29
C GLN A 206 -72.75 -19.24 -8.86
N PHE A 207 -71.89 -18.22 -8.87
CA PHE A 207 -72.35 -16.84 -8.75
C PHE A 207 -72.98 -16.42 -10.08
N ALA A 208 -74.27 -16.10 -10.04
CA ALA A 208 -75.00 -15.52 -11.16
C ALA A 208 -74.46 -14.11 -11.46
N PRO A 209 -74.33 -13.70 -12.73
CA PRO A 209 -73.87 -12.37 -13.07
C PRO A 209 -74.96 -11.33 -12.72
N GLN A 210 -74.66 -10.44 -11.77
CA GLN A 210 -75.48 -9.24 -11.58
C GLN A 210 -75.01 -8.13 -12.52
N SER A 211 -75.92 -7.74 -13.42
CA SER A 211 -75.85 -6.55 -14.24
C SER A 211 -76.17 -5.30 -13.42
N GLY A 212 -75.34 -4.26 -13.47
CA GLY A 212 -75.79 -2.92 -13.07
C GLY A 212 -74.72 -1.87 -12.76
N PHE A 213 -74.80 -0.78 -13.50
CA PHE A 213 -74.46 0.62 -13.15
C PHE A 213 -73.05 1.19 -13.38
N THR A 214 -72.88 1.64 -14.64
CA THR A 214 -72.57 3.03 -15.10
C THR A 214 -71.52 3.88 -14.37
N SER A 215 -70.52 4.30 -15.15
CA SER A 215 -69.57 5.37 -14.85
C SER A 215 -70.20 6.77 -15.03
N GLY A 216 -70.13 7.59 -13.97
CA GLY A 216 -70.39 9.02 -14.01
C GLY A 216 -69.08 9.80 -14.07
N ARG A 217 -68.95 10.68 -15.08
CA ARG A 217 -67.92 11.72 -15.19
C ARG A 217 -68.14 12.82 -14.15
N GLN A 218 -67.05 13.31 -13.55
CA GLN A 218 -66.71 14.73 -13.48
C GLN A 218 -65.19 14.88 -13.60
#